data_AF-A0AAN9MW66-F1
#
_entry.id   AF-A0AAN9MW66-F1
#
_cell.length_a   1.000
_cell.length_b   1.000
_cell.length_c   1.000
_cell.angle_alpha   90.00
_cell.angle_beta   90.00
_cell.angle_gamma   90.00
#
_symmetry.space_group_name_H-M   'P 1'
#
loop_
_entity.id
_entity.type
_entity.pdbx_description
1 polymer ?
#
loop_
_entity_poly.entity_id
_entity_poly.type
_entity_poly.pdbx_seq_one_letter_code
_entity_poly.pdbx_strand_id
1 'polypeptide(L)'
;MNQIEIPIKGDGKVSTEKRKMLLEGSTTQLLNGFKSYTVQAHGPIYHYCFSLSQPHSHFLVYHSLMANLARFSRRALRSAHALAKHHAQSQPQLRAAERAFSTEAAKAITPSPDRVKWDYRGQRKIIPLGQWLPKVAVDAYVAPNVVLAGQVTVWDGASVWPGSVLRGDLNKISIGFCSNVQERCVLHAAWSSPTGLPAETLIERYVTVGAYSLLRSCTIEPECIIGQHSILMEGSLVETHSILEAGSVVPPGRRIPSGELWAGNPARFVRTLTHEEILEIPKLAVAINDLSRDHYSEFLPYATVYLEVEKFKKSLGISV
;
A
#
# COMPACT_ATOMS: atom_id res chain seq x y z
N MET A 1 39.85 -31.48 -5.35
CA MET A 1 40.72 -31.28 -6.52
C MET A 1 40.15 -30.14 -7.35
N ASN A 2 40.92 -29.05 -7.47
CA ASN A 2 41.26 -28.33 -8.70
C ASN A 2 40.07 -27.67 -9.47
N GLN A 3 39.83 -26.35 -9.49
CA GLN A 3 40.67 -25.11 -9.66
C GLN A 3 41.39 -24.94 -11.02
N ILE A 4 41.71 -23.67 -11.37
CA ILE A 4 42.22 -23.04 -12.62
C ILE A 4 41.07 -22.48 -13.50
N GLU A 5 40.75 -21.17 -13.67
CA GLU A 5 41.36 -19.83 -13.38
C GLU A 5 42.47 -19.34 -14.36
N ILE A 6 42.53 -18.09 -14.92
CA ILE A 6 41.73 -16.85 -14.74
C ILE A 6 41.24 -16.10 -16.04
N PRO A 7 42.05 -15.40 -16.90
CA PRO A 7 41.64 -14.04 -17.38
C PRO A 7 41.75 -13.68 -18.88
N ILE A 8 41.05 -12.60 -19.29
CA ILE A 8 41.59 -11.54 -20.19
C ILE A 8 41.23 -10.16 -19.58
N LYS A 9 41.99 -9.11 -19.90
CA LYS A 9 42.07 -7.81 -19.18
C LYS A 9 42.05 -6.63 -20.16
N GLY A 10 41.52 -5.47 -19.75
CA GLY A 10 41.96 -4.15 -20.24
C GLY A 10 41.02 -3.37 -21.18
N ASP A 11 40.60 -2.21 -20.68
CA ASP A 11 40.58 -0.88 -21.31
C ASP A 11 39.90 -0.61 -22.68
N GLY A 12 39.03 0.41 -22.67
CA GLY A 12 38.96 1.39 -23.79
C GLY A 12 37.62 1.53 -24.51
N LYS A 13 37.04 2.74 -24.39
CA LYS A 13 36.01 3.34 -25.28
C LYS A 13 34.69 2.55 -25.43
N VAL A 14 33.65 3.04 -24.74
CA VAL A 14 32.25 2.76 -25.12
C VAL A 14 31.92 3.54 -26.40
N SER A 15 32.14 2.91 -27.56
CA SER A 15 31.67 3.41 -28.85
C SER A 15 30.19 3.09 -29.09
N THR A 16 29.56 3.84 -29.99
CA THR A 16 28.09 3.96 -30.09
C THR A 16 27.40 2.81 -30.86
N GLU A 17 27.86 1.57 -30.67
CA GLU A 17 27.54 0.45 -31.59
C GLU A 17 26.84 -0.76 -30.92
N LYS A 18 26.51 -0.68 -29.63
CA LYS A 18 25.72 -1.69 -28.90
C LYS A 18 24.25 -1.31 -28.64
N ARG A 19 23.67 -0.43 -29.47
CA ARG A 19 22.26 0.02 -29.34
C ARG A 19 21.37 -0.28 -30.55
N LYS A 20 21.80 -1.16 -31.47
CA LYS A 20 21.08 -1.46 -32.73
C LYS A 20 21.02 -2.93 -33.15
N MET A 21 21.34 -3.88 -32.26
CA MET A 21 21.22 -5.34 -32.48
C MET A 21 20.39 -6.01 -31.37
N LEU A 22 19.15 -5.55 -31.20
CA LEU A 22 18.18 -6.11 -30.24
C LEU A 22 16.72 -5.95 -30.72
N LEU A 23 16.53 -5.88 -32.05
CA LEU A 23 15.22 -5.61 -32.69
C LEU A 23 14.84 -6.62 -33.79
N GLU A 24 15.75 -7.49 -34.21
CA GLU A 24 15.50 -8.57 -35.17
C GLU A 24 16.16 -9.85 -34.63
N GLY A 25 15.36 -10.91 -34.43
CA GLY A 25 15.86 -12.14 -33.77
C GLY A 25 14.75 -12.96 -33.10
N SER A 26 13.87 -13.58 -33.89
CA SER A 26 12.81 -14.45 -33.37
C SER A 26 13.34 -15.86 -33.05
N THR A 27 13.70 -16.13 -31.79
CA THR A 27 14.18 -17.45 -31.32
C THR A 27 13.11 -18.20 -30.52
N THR A 28 12.33 -19.05 -31.21
CA THR A 28 11.49 -20.07 -30.55
C THR A 28 12.33 -21.23 -30.03
N GLN A 29 12.34 -21.44 -28.71
CA GLN A 29 12.72 -22.73 -28.11
C GLN A 29 11.45 -23.53 -27.74
N LEU A 30 11.55 -24.85 -27.84
CA LEU A 30 10.42 -25.76 -27.67
C LEU A 30 10.36 -26.33 -26.25
N LEU A 31 9.22 -26.11 -25.58
CA LEU A 31 8.78 -26.91 -24.44
C LEU A 31 7.36 -27.44 -24.72
N ASN A 32 7.07 -28.62 -24.18
CA ASN A 32 5.99 -29.51 -24.60
C ASN A 32 4.59 -28.86 -24.69
N GLY A 33 3.89 -29.09 -25.81
CA GLY A 33 2.42 -29.23 -25.79
C GLY A 33 1.57 -28.35 -26.71
N PHE A 34 2.06 -27.20 -27.20
CA PHE A 34 1.25 -26.28 -28.03
C PHE A 34 1.98 -25.78 -29.28
N LYS A 35 1.24 -25.51 -30.36
CA LYS A 35 1.77 -25.08 -31.66
C LYS A 35 1.64 -23.57 -31.87
N SER A 36 2.76 -22.95 -32.25
CA SER A 36 2.92 -21.71 -33.06
C SER A 36 2.05 -20.48 -32.73
N TYR A 37 2.70 -19.38 -32.35
CA TYR A 37 2.10 -18.05 -32.28
C TYR A 37 2.63 -17.16 -33.42
N THR A 38 1.85 -16.15 -33.82
CA THR A 38 2.31 -15.07 -34.70
C THR A 38 1.85 -13.74 -34.11
N VAL A 39 2.74 -12.75 -34.04
CA VAL A 39 2.46 -11.44 -33.46
C VAL A 39 2.50 -10.38 -34.56
N GLN A 40 1.42 -9.62 -34.73
CA GLN A 40 1.43 -8.36 -35.45
C GLN A 40 1.15 -7.23 -34.44
N ALA A 41 1.99 -6.19 -34.45
CA ALA A 41 1.88 -5.06 -33.55
C ALA A 41 1.30 -3.84 -34.27
N HIS A 42 0.22 -3.26 -33.74
CA HIS A 42 -0.33 -1.98 -34.18
C HIS A 42 -0.77 -1.17 -32.96
N GLY A 43 0.09 -0.25 -32.51
CA GLY A 43 -0.22 0.66 -31.40
C GLY A 43 -0.27 -0.02 -30.01
N PRO A 44 -0.82 0.67 -29.00
CA PRO A 44 -0.66 0.33 -27.59
C PRO A 44 -1.71 -0.68 -27.05
N ILE A 45 -2.35 -1.48 -27.90
CA ILE A 45 -3.40 -2.43 -27.50
C ILE A 45 -3.14 -3.81 -28.10
N TYR A 46 -3.00 -4.82 -27.24
CA TYR A 46 -2.79 -6.21 -27.65
C TYR A 46 -4.12 -6.98 -27.71
N HIS A 47 -4.40 -7.62 -28.84
CA HIS A 47 -5.51 -8.55 -29.01
C HIS A 47 -4.98 -9.95 -29.37
N TYR A 48 -5.49 -10.98 -28.69
CA TYR A 48 -5.21 -12.37 -29.01
C TYR A 48 -6.36 -12.97 -29.83
N CYS A 49 -6.04 -13.63 -30.94
CA CYS A 49 -7.02 -14.31 -31.79
C CYS A 49 -6.56 -15.76 -32.04
N PHE A 50 -7.48 -16.71 -31.87
CA PHE A 50 -7.23 -18.13 -32.09
C PHE A 50 -8.06 -18.64 -33.27
N SER A 51 -7.43 -19.42 -34.15
CA SER A 51 -8.08 -20.08 -35.28
C SER A 51 -7.69 -21.56 -35.29
N LEU A 52 -8.67 -22.45 -35.53
CA LEU A 52 -8.49 -23.89 -35.59
C LEU A 52 -9.06 -24.42 -36.90
N SER A 53 -8.20 -25.07 -37.69
CA SER A 53 -8.58 -25.86 -38.87
C SER A 53 -8.39 -27.35 -38.57
N GLN A 54 -9.31 -28.19 -39.07
CA GLN A 54 -9.21 -29.66 -38.97
C GLN A 54 -9.14 -30.29 -40.37
N PRO A 55 -8.32 -31.35 -40.57
CA PRO A 55 -8.30 -32.15 -41.80
C PRO A 55 -9.39 -33.24 -41.82
N HIS A 56 -9.66 -33.79 -43.01
CA HIS A 56 -10.74 -34.74 -43.25
C HIS A 56 -10.42 -36.20 -42.90
N SER A 57 -11.43 -36.95 -42.42
CA SER A 57 -11.65 -38.37 -42.75
C SER A 57 -13.08 -38.81 -42.36
N HIS A 58 -13.47 -40.04 -42.76
CA HIS A 58 -14.74 -40.72 -42.42
C HIS A 58 -16.07 -40.13 -42.93
N PHE A 59 -16.18 -40.20 -44.26
CA PHE A 59 -17.44 -40.34 -45.00
C PHE A 59 -18.24 -41.57 -44.46
N LEU A 60 -19.34 -41.37 -43.70
CA LEU A 60 -20.44 -42.35 -43.52
C LEU A 60 -21.66 -41.88 -42.66
N VAL A 61 -21.62 -40.70 -42.02
CA VAL A 61 -22.70 -40.25 -41.08
C VAL A 61 -23.67 -39.22 -41.70
N TYR A 62 -23.53 -38.90 -43.00
CA TYR A 62 -24.07 -37.66 -43.56
C TYR A 62 -25.61 -37.54 -43.64
N HIS A 63 -26.38 -38.64 -43.66
CA HIS A 63 -27.85 -38.55 -43.77
C HIS A 63 -28.57 -38.27 -42.44
N SER A 64 -28.07 -38.77 -41.30
CA SER A 64 -28.64 -38.42 -39.98
C SER A 64 -28.14 -37.06 -39.48
N LEU A 65 -26.89 -36.70 -39.81
CA LEU A 65 -26.30 -35.43 -39.38
C LEU A 65 -27.02 -34.22 -39.98
N MET A 66 -27.36 -34.26 -41.28
CA MET A 66 -28.03 -33.14 -41.96
C MET A 66 -29.45 -32.89 -41.44
N ALA A 67 -30.21 -33.93 -41.11
CA ALA A 67 -31.53 -33.79 -40.49
C ALA A 67 -31.46 -33.12 -39.11
N ASN A 68 -30.41 -33.40 -38.33
CA ASN A 68 -30.18 -32.76 -37.04
C ASN A 68 -29.60 -31.34 -37.17
N LEU A 69 -28.67 -31.10 -38.10
CA LEU A 69 -28.17 -29.75 -38.43
C LEU A 69 -29.31 -28.83 -38.92
N ALA A 70 -30.27 -29.35 -39.69
CA ALA A 70 -31.46 -28.62 -40.12
C ALA A 70 -32.48 -28.33 -38.98
N ARG A 71 -32.32 -28.96 -37.80
CA ARG A 71 -33.06 -28.64 -36.56
C ARG A 71 -32.24 -27.72 -35.65
N PHE A 72 -30.92 -27.95 -35.56
CA PHE A 72 -29.99 -27.15 -34.76
C PHE A 72 -29.86 -25.73 -35.31
N SER A 73 -29.71 -25.57 -36.63
CA SER A 73 -29.73 -24.26 -37.32
C SER A 73 -31.03 -23.48 -37.06
N ARG A 74 -32.20 -24.13 -37.08
CA ARG A 74 -33.48 -23.48 -36.75
C ARG A 74 -33.65 -23.17 -35.26
N ARG A 75 -33.03 -23.93 -34.34
CA ARG A 75 -32.94 -23.54 -32.92
C ARG A 75 -31.93 -22.40 -32.70
N ALA A 76 -30.77 -22.44 -33.36
CA ALA A 76 -29.72 -21.42 -33.28
C ALA A 76 -30.15 -20.08 -33.91
N LEU A 77 -30.87 -20.11 -35.03
CA LEU A 77 -31.50 -18.92 -35.60
C LEU A 77 -32.58 -18.38 -34.66
N ARG A 78 -33.41 -19.24 -34.04
CA ARG A 78 -34.42 -18.78 -33.06
C ARG A 78 -33.79 -18.21 -31.79
N SER A 79 -32.70 -18.80 -31.27
CA SER A 79 -31.99 -18.23 -30.10
C SER A 79 -31.23 -16.97 -30.47
N ALA A 80 -30.58 -16.90 -31.64
CA ALA A 80 -29.96 -15.66 -32.13
C ALA A 80 -31.00 -14.55 -32.34
N HIS A 81 -32.19 -14.85 -32.88
CA HIS A 81 -33.25 -13.86 -33.04
C HIS A 81 -33.90 -13.46 -31.70
N ALA A 82 -33.99 -14.38 -30.72
CA ALA A 82 -34.46 -14.08 -29.37
C ALA A 82 -33.44 -13.22 -28.60
N LEU A 83 -32.14 -13.53 -28.71
CA LEU A 83 -31.05 -12.81 -28.07
C LEU A 83 -30.85 -11.44 -28.74
N ALA A 84 -30.94 -11.35 -30.07
CA ALA A 84 -30.97 -10.08 -30.79
C ALA A 84 -32.21 -9.23 -30.45
N LYS A 85 -33.40 -9.84 -30.26
CA LYS A 85 -34.57 -9.13 -29.71
C LYS A 85 -34.31 -8.64 -28.29
N HIS A 86 -33.79 -9.48 -27.40
CA HIS A 86 -33.41 -9.06 -26.05
C HIS A 86 -32.39 -7.92 -26.06
N HIS A 87 -31.42 -7.95 -26.97
CA HIS A 87 -30.39 -6.91 -27.07
C HIS A 87 -30.93 -5.61 -27.68
N ALA A 88 -31.85 -5.69 -28.63
CA ALA A 88 -32.58 -4.55 -29.18
C ALA A 88 -33.64 -3.98 -28.21
N GLN A 89 -34.15 -4.80 -27.28
CA GLN A 89 -35.06 -4.38 -26.20
C GLN A 89 -34.31 -3.82 -24.99
N SER A 90 -33.08 -4.27 -24.72
CA SER A 90 -32.21 -3.68 -23.69
C SER A 90 -31.51 -2.41 -24.19
N GLN A 91 -31.22 -2.25 -25.49
CA GLN A 91 -30.65 -1.03 -26.06
C GLN A 91 -31.38 0.27 -25.68
N PRO A 92 -32.73 0.40 -25.73
CA PRO A 92 -33.42 1.61 -25.28
C PRO A 92 -33.34 1.81 -23.76
N GLN A 93 -33.26 0.75 -22.95
CA GLN A 93 -33.09 0.86 -21.50
C GLN A 93 -31.65 1.26 -21.13
N LEU A 94 -30.65 0.68 -21.79
CA LEU A 94 -29.25 1.07 -21.68
C LEU A 94 -29.06 2.53 -22.13
N ARG A 95 -29.61 2.92 -23.29
CA ARG A 95 -29.58 4.32 -23.74
C ARG A 95 -30.39 5.26 -22.84
N ALA A 96 -31.40 4.79 -22.13
CA ALA A 96 -32.11 5.58 -21.13
C ALA A 96 -31.28 5.73 -19.83
N ALA A 97 -30.52 4.71 -19.42
CA ALA A 97 -29.61 4.76 -18.28
C ALA A 97 -28.35 5.61 -18.59
N GLU A 98 -27.75 5.44 -19.77
CA GLU A 98 -26.70 6.31 -20.32
C GLU A 98 -27.18 7.76 -20.40
N ARG A 99 -28.41 7.99 -20.89
CA ARG A 99 -29.02 9.32 -20.89
C ARG A 99 -29.20 9.87 -19.48
N ALA A 100 -29.77 9.10 -18.55
CA ALA A 100 -29.96 9.51 -17.16
C ALA A 100 -28.63 9.94 -16.52
N PHE A 101 -27.56 9.13 -16.68
CA PHE A 101 -26.20 9.47 -16.24
C PHE A 101 -25.62 10.71 -16.95
N SER A 102 -25.95 10.94 -18.22
CA SER A 102 -25.52 12.14 -18.97
C SER A 102 -26.34 13.41 -18.69
N THR A 103 -27.56 13.27 -18.15
CA THR A 103 -28.47 14.39 -17.88
C THR A 103 -28.35 14.98 -16.48
N GLU A 104 -27.62 14.34 -15.56
CA GLU A 104 -27.07 15.05 -14.41
C GLU A 104 -25.94 15.97 -14.88
N ALA A 105 -26.32 17.16 -15.35
CA ALA A 105 -25.38 18.20 -15.77
C ALA A 105 -24.37 18.47 -14.65
N ALA A 106 -23.09 18.17 -14.91
CA ALA A 106 -22.04 18.11 -13.90
C ALA A 106 -22.03 19.37 -13.02
N LYS A 107 -22.39 19.20 -11.75
CA LYS A 107 -22.72 20.29 -10.82
C LYS A 107 -21.52 21.24 -10.71
N ALA A 108 -21.67 22.46 -11.23
CA ALA A 108 -20.56 23.36 -11.51
C ALA A 108 -19.70 23.62 -10.25
N ILE A 109 -18.44 23.19 -10.30
CA ILE A 109 -17.51 23.27 -9.16
C ILE A 109 -17.06 24.71 -8.99
N THR A 110 -17.80 25.47 -8.18
CA THR A 110 -17.47 26.86 -7.84
C THR A 110 -16.43 26.87 -6.72
N PRO A 111 -15.19 27.34 -6.95
CA PRO A 111 -14.22 27.50 -5.88
C PRO A 111 -14.61 28.69 -4.99
N SER A 112 -14.66 28.49 -3.67
CA SER A 112 -14.75 29.62 -2.73
C SER A 112 -13.46 30.47 -2.82
N PRO A 113 -13.57 31.80 -2.91
CA PRO A 113 -12.42 32.69 -2.97
C PRO A 113 -11.61 32.68 -1.67
N ASP A 114 -12.26 32.38 -0.55
CA ASP A 114 -11.73 32.34 0.81
C ASP A 114 -10.85 31.09 1.06
N ARG A 115 -10.85 30.12 0.13
CA ARG A 115 -9.99 28.93 0.21
C ARG A 115 -8.53 29.32 -0.08
N VAL A 116 -7.83 29.69 0.98
CA VAL A 116 -6.38 29.88 1.01
C VAL A 116 -5.66 28.67 0.40
N LYS A 117 -4.77 28.92 -0.58
CA LYS A 117 -3.98 27.89 -1.27
C LYS A 117 -2.61 27.64 -0.62
N TRP A 118 -2.11 28.60 0.15
CA TRP A 118 -0.83 28.56 0.84
C TRP A 118 -0.99 29.16 2.24
N ASP A 119 -0.87 28.31 3.26
CA ASP A 119 -0.76 28.76 4.65
C ASP A 119 0.73 28.94 4.97
N TYR A 120 1.13 30.17 5.29
CA TYR A 120 2.51 30.53 5.60
C TYR A 120 3.09 29.78 6.82
N ARG A 121 2.23 29.17 7.64
CA ARG A 121 2.61 28.38 8.83
C ARG A 121 2.94 26.92 8.50
N GLY A 122 2.63 26.47 7.28
CA GLY A 122 2.68 25.05 6.91
C GLY A 122 1.65 24.19 7.67
N GLN A 123 1.85 22.88 7.64
CA GLN A 123 1.03 21.92 8.39
C GLN A 123 1.44 21.90 9.87
N ARG A 124 0.47 21.99 10.78
CA ARG A 124 0.75 21.94 12.23
C ARG A 124 1.06 20.52 12.69
N LYS A 125 2.15 20.36 13.46
CA LYS A 125 2.58 19.09 14.07
C LYS A 125 1.56 18.50 15.04
N ILE A 126 0.89 19.35 15.83
CA ILE A 126 -0.15 18.99 16.80
C ILE A 126 -1.47 19.65 16.39
N ILE A 127 -2.51 18.84 16.21
CA ILE A 127 -3.84 19.25 15.77
C ILE A 127 -4.88 18.77 16.80
N PRO A 128 -5.37 19.67 17.69
CA PRO A 128 -6.52 19.34 18.54
C PRO A 128 -7.79 19.22 17.69
N LEU A 129 -8.65 18.25 18.06
CA LEU A 129 -9.95 18.02 17.46
C LEU A 129 -11.01 18.04 18.56
N GLY A 130 -11.86 19.07 18.58
CA GLY A 130 -12.80 19.30 19.68
C GLY A 130 -12.08 19.46 21.02
N GLN A 131 -12.38 18.59 21.98
CA GLN A 131 -11.71 18.54 23.30
C GLN A 131 -10.45 17.66 23.30
N TRP A 132 -10.13 16.97 22.19
CA TRP A 132 -9.02 16.02 22.13
C TRP A 132 -7.75 16.69 21.63
N LEU A 133 -6.81 16.93 22.55
CA LEU A 133 -5.47 17.45 22.29
C LEU A 133 -4.46 16.29 22.32
N PRO A 134 -3.67 16.07 21.25
CA PRO A 134 -2.56 15.12 21.29
C PRO A 134 -1.56 15.45 22.40
N LYS A 135 -1.12 14.43 23.14
CA LYS A 135 -0.16 14.55 24.24
C LYS A 135 1.16 13.87 23.85
N VAL A 136 2.27 14.50 24.24
CA VAL A 136 3.64 14.03 23.98
C VAL A 136 4.43 14.22 25.28
N ALA A 137 5.16 13.19 25.71
CA ALA A 137 6.07 13.26 26.86
C ALA A 137 7.24 14.23 26.61
N VAL A 138 7.92 14.66 27.68
CA VAL A 138 8.94 15.73 27.61
C VAL A 138 10.27 15.24 27.04
N ASP A 139 10.52 13.94 27.06
CA ASP A 139 11.69 13.26 26.49
C ASP A 139 11.39 12.55 25.15
N ALA A 140 10.14 12.58 24.68
CA ALA A 140 9.70 11.87 23.48
C ALA A 140 9.98 12.68 22.20
N TYR A 141 10.77 12.11 21.30
CA TYR A 141 11.12 12.74 20.03
C TYR A 141 9.96 12.67 19.02
N VAL A 142 9.43 13.82 18.59
CA VAL A 142 8.45 13.90 17.49
C VAL A 142 8.96 14.83 16.40
N ALA A 143 9.38 14.25 15.28
CA ALA A 143 9.98 14.96 14.16
C ALA A 143 9.07 16.08 13.58
N PRO A 144 9.62 17.17 13.04
CA PRO A 144 8.84 18.36 12.65
C PRO A 144 7.80 18.10 11.55
N ASN A 145 8.03 17.11 10.70
CA ASN A 145 7.16 16.75 9.56
C ASN A 145 6.05 15.72 9.92
N VAL A 146 5.88 15.40 11.21
CA VAL A 146 4.84 14.48 11.70
C VAL A 146 3.51 15.21 11.85
N VAL A 147 2.39 14.51 11.66
CA VAL A 147 1.05 15.04 11.98
C VAL A 147 0.43 14.19 13.09
N LEU A 148 0.25 14.78 14.27
CA LEU A 148 -0.54 14.22 15.37
C LEU A 148 -1.91 14.90 15.42
N ALA A 149 -3.00 14.13 15.30
CA ALA A 149 -4.36 14.66 15.28
C ALA A 149 -5.33 13.87 16.17
N GLY A 150 -6.09 14.58 17.02
CA GLY A 150 -7.11 13.99 17.89
C GLY A 150 -6.55 13.31 19.14
N GLN A 151 -7.08 12.13 19.49
CA GLN A 151 -6.64 11.33 20.64
C GLN A 151 -5.37 10.54 20.33
N VAL A 152 -4.21 11.21 20.38
CA VAL A 152 -2.89 10.55 20.28
C VAL A 152 -2.09 10.84 21.54
N THR A 153 -1.57 9.78 22.18
CA THR A 153 -0.63 9.88 23.31
C THR A 153 0.70 9.24 22.91
N VAL A 154 1.78 10.01 23.03
CA VAL A 154 3.17 9.54 22.88
C VAL A 154 3.80 9.56 24.28
N TRP A 155 4.10 8.38 24.82
CA TRP A 155 4.66 8.19 26.16
C TRP A 155 6.18 8.38 26.19
N ASP A 156 6.75 8.27 27.38
CA ASP A 156 8.13 8.64 27.69
C ASP A 156 9.15 7.80 26.91
N GLY A 157 10.18 8.46 26.40
CA GLY A 157 11.23 7.88 25.56
C GLY A 157 10.76 7.33 24.21
N ALA A 158 9.49 7.51 23.82
CA ALA A 158 9.00 7.09 22.50
C ALA A 158 9.46 8.05 21.38
N SER A 159 9.57 7.54 20.15
CA SER A 159 9.97 8.35 19.00
C SER A 159 9.05 8.22 17.78
N VAL A 160 8.74 9.33 17.14
CA VAL A 160 7.91 9.41 15.92
C VAL A 160 8.67 10.15 14.82
N TRP A 161 8.99 9.42 13.76
CA TRP A 161 9.98 9.79 12.76
C TRP A 161 9.39 10.53 11.54
N PRO A 162 10.22 11.17 10.70
CA PRO A 162 9.74 12.11 9.67
C PRO A 162 8.66 11.59 8.73
N GLY A 163 7.62 12.41 8.54
CA GLY A 163 6.54 12.17 7.57
C GLY A 163 5.45 11.20 8.02
N SER A 164 5.52 10.69 9.26
CA SER A 164 4.49 9.80 9.82
C SER A 164 3.23 10.56 10.23
N VAL A 165 2.07 9.91 10.11
CA VAL A 165 0.74 10.51 10.34
C VAL A 165 -0.04 9.65 11.34
N LEU A 166 -0.36 10.25 12.49
CA LEU A 166 -1.04 9.60 13.61
C LEU A 166 -2.39 10.31 13.82
N ARG A 167 -3.47 9.62 13.47
CA ARG A 167 -4.82 10.20 13.38
C ARG A 167 -5.81 9.44 14.29
N GLY A 168 -5.84 9.85 15.55
CA GLY A 168 -6.80 9.39 16.55
C GLY A 168 -8.10 10.19 16.49
N ASP A 169 -8.70 10.31 15.30
CA ASP A 169 -9.91 11.11 15.09
C ASP A 169 -11.23 10.33 15.29
N LEU A 170 -11.17 9.00 15.30
CA LEU A 170 -12.31 8.12 15.58
C LEU A 170 -12.18 7.39 16.93
N ASN A 171 -10.96 7.02 17.33
CA ASN A 171 -10.62 6.35 18.60
C ASN A 171 -9.16 6.66 18.99
N LYS A 172 -8.75 6.29 20.21
CA LYS A 172 -7.40 6.59 20.73
C LYS A 172 -6.26 5.82 20.04
N ILE A 173 -5.11 6.49 19.97
CA ILE A 173 -3.81 5.94 19.59
C ILE A 173 -2.83 6.17 20.74
N SER A 174 -2.10 5.14 21.16
CA SER A 174 -1.10 5.22 22.23
C SER A 174 0.22 4.58 21.78
N ILE A 175 1.34 5.28 21.96
CA ILE A 175 2.70 4.76 21.74
C ILE A 175 3.43 4.71 23.08
N GLY A 176 3.67 3.50 23.58
CA GLY A 176 4.24 3.21 24.89
C GLY A 176 5.74 3.46 25.01
N PHE A 177 6.27 3.17 26.20
CA PHE A 177 7.63 3.52 26.61
C PHE A 177 8.72 2.97 25.68
N CYS A 178 9.67 3.83 25.27
CA CYS A 178 10.81 3.45 24.41
C CYS A 178 10.40 2.82 23.05
N SER A 179 9.17 3.06 22.58
CA SER A 179 8.67 2.53 21.30
C SER A 179 8.86 3.54 20.17
N ASN A 180 9.21 3.04 18.99
CA ASN A 180 9.52 3.88 17.83
C ASN A 180 8.55 3.62 16.67
N VAL A 181 8.13 4.72 16.02
CA VAL A 181 7.33 4.73 14.79
C VAL A 181 8.15 5.41 13.72
N GLN A 182 8.80 4.59 12.89
CA GLN A 182 9.73 5.01 11.83
C GLN A 182 9.03 5.80 10.71
N GLU A 183 9.78 6.18 9.66
CA GLU A 183 9.38 7.17 8.67
C GLU A 183 8.12 6.77 7.89
N ARG A 184 7.27 7.77 7.60
CA ARG A 184 6.09 7.66 6.72
C ARG A 184 5.09 6.57 7.13
N CYS A 185 5.10 6.17 8.40
CA CYS A 185 4.11 5.27 8.97
C CYS A 185 2.76 5.98 9.14
N VAL A 186 1.66 5.25 8.92
CA VAL A 186 0.29 5.79 8.98
C VAL A 186 -0.49 5.01 10.03
N LEU A 187 -0.76 5.66 11.17
CA LEU A 187 -1.49 5.09 12.30
C LEU A 187 -2.86 5.76 12.35
N HIS A 188 -3.91 5.02 12.03
CA HIS A 188 -5.29 5.48 12.11
C HIS A 188 -6.08 4.57 13.05
N ALA A 189 -7.10 5.11 13.71
CA ALA A 189 -8.10 4.31 14.41
C ALA A 189 -9.41 4.28 13.62
N ALA A 190 -10.05 3.12 13.52
CA ALA A 190 -11.40 2.94 13.00
C ALA A 190 -12.45 3.36 14.05
N TRP A 191 -13.70 3.57 13.63
CA TRP A 191 -14.81 3.92 14.53
C TRP A 191 -15.26 2.74 15.41
N SER A 192 -15.28 1.54 14.83
CA SER A 192 -15.62 0.29 15.50
C SER A 192 -14.94 -0.85 14.73
N SER A 193 -14.50 -1.90 15.41
CA SER A 193 -13.93 -3.07 14.75
C SER A 193 -15.03 -4.04 14.34
N PRO A 194 -15.04 -4.58 13.10
CA PRO A 194 -15.99 -5.62 12.70
C PRO A 194 -15.83 -6.92 13.50
N THR A 195 -14.73 -7.07 14.26
CA THR A 195 -14.47 -8.21 15.15
C THR A 195 -15.05 -8.06 16.56
N GLY A 196 -15.62 -6.90 16.91
CA GLY A 196 -16.06 -6.58 18.27
C GLY A 196 -14.94 -6.27 19.27
N LEU A 197 -13.67 -6.36 18.86
CA LEU A 197 -12.52 -5.94 19.67
C LEU A 197 -12.42 -4.39 19.76
N PRO A 198 -11.69 -3.84 20.76
CA PRO A 198 -11.45 -2.40 20.86
C PRO A 198 -10.88 -1.82 19.55
N ALA A 199 -11.48 -0.74 19.06
CA ALA A 199 -11.12 -0.12 17.78
C ALA A 199 -9.99 0.92 17.89
N GLU A 200 -9.17 0.82 18.94
CA GLU A 200 -8.04 1.69 19.24
C GLU A 200 -6.72 1.09 18.72
N THR A 201 -5.70 1.94 18.56
CA THR A 201 -4.35 1.49 18.19
C THR A 201 -3.44 1.60 19.40
N LEU A 202 -3.11 0.46 20.01
CA LEU A 202 -2.19 0.38 21.14
C LEU A 202 -0.85 -0.18 20.67
N ILE A 203 0.21 0.60 20.89
CA ILE A 203 1.60 0.16 20.77
C ILE A 203 2.16 0.19 22.19
N GLU A 204 2.50 -0.98 22.74
CA GLU A 204 3.08 -1.12 24.07
C GLU A 204 4.58 -0.74 24.09
N ARG A 205 5.30 -1.04 25.18
CA ARG A 205 6.73 -0.69 25.36
C ARG A 205 7.70 -1.44 24.42
N TYR A 206 8.85 -0.82 24.12
CA TYR A 206 9.95 -1.37 23.30
C TYR A 206 9.53 -1.93 21.92
N VAL A 207 8.43 -1.45 21.35
CA VAL A 207 7.96 -1.86 20.02
C VAL A 207 8.68 -1.05 18.95
N THR A 208 9.22 -1.73 17.95
CA THR A 208 9.85 -1.12 16.78
C THR A 208 8.92 -1.21 15.58
N VAL A 209 8.29 -0.10 15.19
CA VAL A 209 7.40 -0.03 14.01
C VAL A 209 8.17 0.47 12.80
N GLY A 210 8.52 -0.46 11.92
CA GLY A 210 9.33 -0.24 10.72
C GLY A 210 8.73 0.71 9.70
N ALA A 211 9.58 1.45 8.98
CA ALA A 211 9.20 2.51 8.05
C ALA A 211 8.13 2.08 7.02
N TYR A 212 7.26 3.01 6.61
CA TYR A 212 6.10 2.81 5.73
C TYR A 212 5.01 1.85 6.25
N SER A 213 5.01 1.50 7.54
CA SER A 213 3.95 0.63 8.09
C SER A 213 2.60 1.35 8.20
N LEU A 214 1.52 0.64 7.87
CA LEU A 214 0.13 1.10 8.04
C LEU A 214 -0.53 0.32 9.18
N LEU A 215 -0.88 1.00 10.25
CA LEU A 215 -1.53 0.41 11.43
C LEU A 215 -2.98 0.93 11.54
N ARG A 216 -3.96 0.03 11.57
CA ARG A 216 -5.38 0.37 11.76
C ARG A 216 -6.01 -0.45 12.89
N SER A 217 -6.27 0.20 14.02
CA SER A 217 -6.96 -0.39 15.19
C SER A 217 -6.38 -1.75 15.60
N CYS A 218 -5.07 -1.79 15.82
CA CYS A 218 -4.34 -2.99 16.23
C CYS A 218 -3.72 -2.82 17.62
N THR A 219 -3.63 -3.92 18.36
CA THR A 219 -2.86 -4.00 19.61
C THR A 219 -1.54 -4.71 19.32
N ILE A 220 -0.43 -4.06 19.68
CA ILE A 220 0.92 -4.62 19.59
C ILE A 220 1.48 -4.62 21.01
N GLU A 221 1.68 -5.82 21.55
CA GLU A 221 2.18 -6.07 22.90
C GLU A 221 3.67 -5.72 23.05
N PRO A 222 4.23 -5.73 24.28
CA PRO A 222 5.62 -5.35 24.52
C PRO A 222 6.64 -6.10 23.65
N GLU A 223 7.71 -5.38 23.31
CA GLU A 223 8.93 -5.96 22.76
C GLU A 223 8.70 -6.70 21.44
N CYS A 224 7.91 -6.11 20.53
CA CYS A 224 7.64 -6.62 19.18
C CYS A 224 8.40 -5.82 18.10
N ILE A 225 8.73 -6.48 16.98
CA ILE A 225 9.24 -5.79 15.77
C ILE A 225 8.21 -5.93 14.65
N ILE A 226 7.75 -4.80 14.12
CA ILE A 226 6.94 -4.73 12.91
C ILE A 226 7.85 -4.37 11.74
N GLY A 227 8.08 -5.29 10.82
CA GLY A 227 8.94 -5.08 9.66
C GLY A 227 8.48 -3.92 8.77
N GLN A 228 9.41 -3.34 8.00
CA GLN A 228 9.14 -2.24 7.07
C GLN A 228 8.00 -2.59 6.09
N HIS A 229 7.19 -1.59 5.73
CA HIS A 229 6.08 -1.74 4.77
C HIS A 229 4.98 -2.74 5.21
N SER A 230 4.87 -3.06 6.51
CA SER A 230 3.84 -3.95 7.04
C SER A 230 2.47 -3.26 7.13
N ILE A 231 1.39 -4.03 7.03
CA ILE A 231 0.02 -3.54 7.12
C ILE A 231 -0.73 -4.36 8.17
N LEU A 232 -1.16 -3.71 9.26
CA LEU A 232 -1.96 -4.32 10.31
C LEU A 232 -3.39 -3.78 10.25
N MET A 233 -4.36 -4.68 10.34
CA MET A 233 -5.78 -4.42 10.14
C MET A 233 -6.58 -4.56 11.44
N GLU A 234 -7.83 -4.11 11.39
CA GLU A 234 -8.71 -3.92 12.55
C GLU A 234 -8.82 -5.17 13.44
N GLY A 235 -8.53 -4.99 14.73
CA GLY A 235 -8.54 -6.06 15.73
C GLY A 235 -7.42 -7.08 15.60
N SER A 236 -6.35 -6.84 14.81
CA SER A 236 -5.17 -7.70 14.86
C SER A 236 -4.43 -7.51 16.18
N LEU A 237 -4.05 -8.62 16.82
CA LEU A 237 -3.24 -8.66 18.03
C LEU A 237 -1.87 -9.26 17.69
N VAL A 238 -0.80 -8.52 17.97
CA VAL A 238 0.58 -9.03 17.90
C VAL A 238 1.08 -9.20 19.32
N GLU A 239 1.33 -10.44 19.74
CA GLU A 239 1.69 -10.75 21.12
C GLU A 239 3.18 -10.59 21.40
N THR A 240 3.53 -10.51 22.69
CA THR A 240 4.89 -10.29 23.21
C THR A 240 6.00 -11.03 22.46
N HIS A 241 7.11 -10.34 22.18
CA HIS A 241 8.27 -10.89 21.48
C HIS A 241 8.02 -11.40 20.05
N SER A 242 6.94 -10.98 19.37
CA SER A 242 6.69 -11.37 17.97
C SER A 242 7.47 -10.50 16.97
N ILE A 243 7.82 -11.09 15.83
CA ILE A 243 8.46 -10.38 14.71
C ILE A 243 7.67 -10.57 13.42
N LEU A 244 7.29 -9.45 12.78
CA LEU A 244 6.83 -9.42 11.39
C LEU A 244 7.99 -9.12 10.45
N GLU A 245 8.18 -9.92 9.40
CA GLU A 245 9.07 -9.56 8.30
C GLU A 245 8.52 -8.40 7.47
N ALA A 246 9.38 -7.78 6.65
CA ALA A 246 9.00 -6.67 5.79
C ALA A 246 7.90 -7.07 4.77
N GLY A 247 6.94 -6.17 4.54
CA GLY A 247 5.81 -6.39 3.65
C GLY A 247 4.72 -7.34 4.20
N SER A 248 4.75 -7.64 5.50
CA SER A 248 3.74 -8.51 6.14
C SER A 248 2.37 -7.84 6.22
N VAL A 249 1.32 -8.54 5.79
CA VAL A 249 -0.07 -8.02 5.82
C VAL A 249 -0.92 -8.88 6.74
N VAL A 250 -1.19 -8.36 7.94
CA VAL A 250 -1.96 -9.05 8.99
C VAL A 250 -3.46 -8.76 8.78
N PRO A 251 -4.30 -9.77 8.48
CA PRO A 251 -5.72 -9.55 8.22
C PRO A 251 -6.51 -9.21 9.50
N PRO A 252 -7.73 -8.64 9.39
CA PRO A 252 -8.55 -8.26 10.53
C PRO A 252 -8.77 -9.41 11.52
N GLY A 253 -8.72 -9.11 12.82
CA GLY A 253 -8.93 -10.10 13.89
C GLY A 253 -7.84 -11.18 14.02
N ARG A 254 -6.73 -11.10 13.27
CA ARG A 254 -5.67 -12.09 13.36
C ARG A 254 -4.79 -11.85 14.58
N ARG A 255 -4.73 -12.86 15.45
CA ARG A 255 -3.74 -12.98 16.53
C ARG A 255 -2.45 -13.61 15.98
N ILE A 256 -1.31 -13.04 16.35
CA ILE A 256 0.04 -13.56 16.14
C ILE A 256 0.60 -13.96 17.51
N PRO A 257 0.85 -15.26 17.77
CA PRO A 257 1.33 -15.77 19.05
C PRO A 257 2.73 -15.28 19.44
N SER A 258 2.96 -15.17 20.75
CA SER A 258 4.24 -14.73 21.33
C SER A 258 5.45 -15.52 20.82
N GLY A 259 6.55 -14.81 20.53
CA GLY A 259 7.82 -15.42 20.13
C GLY A 259 7.84 -16.06 18.74
N GLU A 260 6.84 -15.78 17.89
CA GLU A 260 6.77 -16.26 16.51
C GLU A 260 7.26 -15.22 15.49
N LEU A 261 7.87 -15.71 14.41
CA LEU A 261 8.21 -14.94 13.21
C LEU A 261 7.20 -15.22 12.10
N TRP A 262 6.59 -14.16 11.58
CA TRP A 262 5.55 -14.20 10.56
C TRP A 262 5.90 -13.33 9.36
N ALA A 263 5.50 -13.77 8.16
CA ALA A 263 5.86 -13.12 6.91
C ALA A 263 4.74 -13.15 5.86
N GLY A 264 4.80 -12.20 4.92
CA GLY A 264 4.07 -12.24 3.65
C GLY A 264 2.65 -11.66 3.67
N ASN A 265 1.96 -11.79 2.53
CA ASN A 265 0.64 -11.19 2.28
C ASN A 265 -0.34 -12.25 1.71
N PRO A 266 -1.35 -12.70 2.49
CA PRO A 266 -1.55 -12.43 3.92
C PRO A 266 -0.48 -13.11 4.77
N ALA A 267 -0.23 -12.55 5.97
CA ALA A 267 0.82 -13.00 6.88
C ALA A 267 0.60 -14.43 7.37
N ARG A 268 1.69 -15.22 7.39
CA ARG A 268 1.72 -16.60 7.86
C ARG A 268 2.90 -16.81 8.80
N PHE A 269 2.73 -17.74 9.74
CA PHE A 269 3.83 -18.29 10.53
C PHE A 269 4.93 -18.85 9.63
N VAL A 270 6.18 -18.52 9.94
CA VAL A 270 7.38 -19.05 9.28
C VAL A 270 8.11 -19.99 10.24
N ARG A 271 8.39 -19.52 11.47
CA ARG A 271 9.11 -20.24 12.52
C ARG A 271 8.92 -19.57 13.88
N THR A 272 9.29 -20.26 14.95
CA THR A 272 9.58 -19.62 16.24
C THR A 272 10.91 -18.85 16.17
N LEU A 273 11.06 -17.84 17.03
CA LEU A 273 12.30 -17.11 17.23
C LEU A 273 13.29 -17.89 18.10
N THR A 274 14.57 -17.54 18.01
CA THR A 274 15.59 -17.98 18.96
C THR A 274 15.59 -17.09 20.21
N HIS A 275 16.17 -17.58 21.31
CA HIS A 275 16.32 -16.76 22.51
C HIS A 275 17.22 -15.54 22.28
N GLU A 276 18.23 -15.67 21.40
CA GLU A 276 19.11 -14.56 21.01
C GLU A 276 18.32 -13.46 20.28
N GLU A 277 17.48 -13.82 19.31
CA GLU A 277 16.63 -12.86 18.59
C GLU A 277 15.70 -12.10 19.54
N ILE A 278 15.07 -12.80 20.49
CA ILE A 278 14.19 -12.19 21.51
C ILE A 278 14.97 -11.19 22.39
N LEU A 279 16.22 -11.50 22.75
CA LEU A 279 17.07 -10.60 23.55
C LEU A 279 17.60 -9.38 22.76
N GLU A 280 17.62 -9.42 21.42
CA GLU A 280 17.99 -8.26 20.60
C GLU A 280 16.87 -7.24 20.42
N ILE A 281 15.59 -7.63 20.52
CA ILE A 281 14.45 -6.71 20.32
C ILE A 281 14.51 -5.46 21.21
N PRO A 282 14.65 -5.56 22.56
CA PRO A 282 14.74 -4.36 23.41
C PRO A 282 16.03 -3.57 23.18
N LYS A 283 17.14 -4.21 22.75
CA LYS A 283 18.40 -3.52 22.44
C LYS A 283 18.24 -2.63 21.20
N LEU A 284 17.55 -3.12 20.16
CA LEU A 284 17.21 -2.34 18.97
C LEU A 284 16.32 -1.14 19.32
N ALA A 285 15.31 -1.35 20.16
CA ALA A 285 14.42 -0.27 20.61
C ALA A 285 15.19 0.82 21.38
N VAL A 286 16.10 0.45 22.29
CA VAL A 286 16.96 1.40 23.02
C VAL A 286 17.94 2.11 22.08
N ALA A 287 18.58 1.42 21.14
CA ALA A 287 19.48 2.05 20.17
C ALA A 287 18.77 3.09 19.27
N ILE A 288 17.50 2.84 18.90
CA ILE A 288 16.68 3.82 18.19
C ILE A 288 16.25 4.98 19.10
N ASN A 289 16.02 4.74 20.39
CA ASN A 289 15.77 5.79 21.38
C ASN A 289 16.99 6.70 21.54
N ASP A 290 18.20 6.14 21.69
CA ASP A 290 19.43 6.94 21.77
C ASP A 290 19.67 7.80 20.52
N LEU A 291 19.50 7.23 19.31
CA LEU A 291 19.52 8.02 18.07
C LEU A 291 18.42 9.10 18.04
N SER A 292 17.26 8.84 18.64
CA SER A 292 16.19 9.83 18.77
C SER A 292 16.52 10.95 19.77
N ARG A 293 17.38 10.71 20.77
CA ARG A 293 17.90 11.72 21.70
C ARG A 293 18.90 12.64 21.00
N ASP A 294 19.78 12.10 20.17
CA ASP A 294 20.67 12.89 19.31
C ASP A 294 19.83 13.83 18.43
N HIS A 295 18.85 13.28 17.71
CA HIS A 295 17.90 14.06 16.91
C HIS A 295 17.08 15.08 17.72
N TYR A 296 16.70 14.76 18.96
CA TYR A 296 15.98 15.69 19.83
C TYR A 296 16.85 16.87 20.26
N SER A 297 18.14 16.65 20.51
CA SER A 297 19.08 17.69 20.94
C SER A 297 19.29 18.81 19.91
N GLU A 298 19.12 18.49 18.61
CA GLU A 298 19.14 19.46 17.50
C GLU A 298 17.91 20.40 17.46
N PHE A 299 16.84 20.11 18.22
CA PHE A 299 15.61 20.92 18.23
C PHE A 299 15.45 21.73 19.52
N LEU A 300 15.60 23.05 19.41
CA LEU A 300 15.21 23.97 20.48
C LEU A 300 13.68 23.98 20.71
N PRO A 301 13.18 24.18 21.95
CA PRO A 301 11.75 24.19 22.25
C PRO A 301 10.91 25.21 21.48
N TYR A 302 11.53 26.29 21.00
CA TYR A 302 10.89 27.33 20.19
C TYR A 302 11.66 27.53 18.88
N ALA A 303 10.96 27.51 17.76
CA ALA A 303 11.53 27.76 16.44
C ALA A 303 11.60 29.27 16.13
N THR A 304 12.67 29.71 15.48
CA THR A 304 12.93 31.12 15.09
C THR A 304 12.04 31.63 13.94
N VAL A 305 11.15 30.81 13.40
CA VAL A 305 10.29 31.08 12.22
C VAL A 305 9.44 32.36 12.38
N TYR A 306 9.09 32.76 13.61
CA TYR A 306 8.35 34.00 13.85
C TYR A 306 9.08 35.25 13.33
N LEU A 307 10.42 35.27 13.38
CA LEU A 307 11.23 36.38 12.85
C LEU A 307 11.10 36.53 11.33
N GLU A 308 10.99 35.42 10.60
CA GLU A 308 10.76 35.44 9.15
C GLU A 308 9.33 35.87 8.81
N VAL A 309 8.35 35.48 9.63
CA VAL A 309 6.96 35.96 9.50
C VAL A 309 6.85 37.45 9.78
N GLU A 310 7.60 37.99 10.76
CA GLU A 310 7.65 39.43 11.05
C GLU A 310 8.32 40.22 9.92
N LYS A 311 9.47 39.76 9.40
CA LYS A 311 10.11 40.34 8.21
C LYS A 311 9.17 40.35 7.01
N PHE A 312 8.42 39.27 6.78
CA PHE A 312 7.46 39.13 5.69
C PHE A 312 6.23 40.02 5.85
N LYS A 313 5.68 40.17 7.07
CA LYS A 313 4.63 41.18 7.34
C LYS A 313 5.13 42.60 7.07
N LYS A 314 6.35 42.92 7.53
CA LYS A 314 6.97 44.23 7.35
C LYS A 314 7.22 44.56 5.88
N SER A 315 7.64 43.60 5.04
CA SER A 315 7.81 43.83 3.60
C SER A 315 6.48 43.99 2.84
N LEU A 316 5.38 43.45 3.39
CA LEU A 316 4.01 43.71 2.93
C LEU A 316 3.41 45.03 3.46
N GLY A 317 4.16 45.83 4.21
CA GLY A 317 3.69 47.09 4.80
C GLY A 317 2.74 46.92 5.99
N ILE A 318 2.60 45.70 6.52
CA ILE A 318 1.75 45.41 7.68
C ILE A 318 2.55 45.71 8.95
N SER A 319 2.16 46.76 9.68
CA SER A 319 2.61 46.98 11.06
C SER A 319 2.11 45.86 11.98
N VAL A 320 3.00 45.31 12.80
CA VAL A 320 2.71 44.32 13.85
C VAL A 320 2.59 45.04 15.19
#